data_AF-A0A933BC20-F1
#
_entry.id   AF-A0A933BC20-F1
#
_cell.length_a   1.000
_cell.length_b   1.000
_cell.length_c   1.000
_cell.angle_alpha   90.00
_cell.angle_beta   90.00
_cell.angle_gamma   90.00
#
_symmetry.space_group_name_H-M   'P 1'
#
loop_
_entity.id
_entity.type
_entity.pdbx_description
1 polymer ?
#
loop_
_entity_poly.entity_id
_entity_poly.type
_entity_poly.pdbx_seq_one_letter_code
_entity_poly.pdbx_strand_id
1 'polypeptide(L)' 'MSPVFKIIVGISCVLLGLGYLYRPDLVSRLNRVIREYFLNDAYIALERRKWGAFFLLIGFLFLYMGMAALDR' A
#
# COMPACT_ATOMS: atom_id res chain seq x y z
N MET A 1 19.85 5.69 -3.71
CA MET A 1 18.56 6.18 -3.18
C MET A 1 18.75 6.64 -1.75
N SER A 2 18.33 7.86 -1.41
CA SER A 2 18.40 8.37 -0.04
C SER A 2 17.65 7.45 0.94
N PRO A 3 18.19 7.17 2.14
CA PRO A 3 17.50 6.40 3.18
C PRO A 3 16.12 6.99 3.50
N VAL A 4 16.02 8.32 3.53
CA VAL A 4 14.78 9.07 3.77
C VAL A 4 13.72 8.75 2.72
N PHE A 5 14.12 8.61 1.45
CA PHE A 5 13.19 8.24 0.37
C PHE A 5 12.60 6.84 0.59
N LYS A 6 13.43 5.87 1.01
CA LYS A 6 12.95 4.51 1.31
C LYS A 6 11.96 4.49 2.47
N ILE A 7 12.21 5.30 3.50
CA ILE A 7 11.31 5.44 4.65
C ILE A 7 9.97 6.04 4.21
N ILE A 8 9.98 7.14 3.43
CA ILE A 8 8.75 7.77 2.93
C ILE A 8 7.92 6.79 2.08
N VAL A 9 8.58 6.04 1.18
CA VAL A 9 7.90 5.01 0.36
C VAL A 9 7.34 3.90 1.23
N GLY A 10 8.09 3.45 2.24
CA GLY A 10 7.65 2.44 3.20
C GLY A 10 6.42 2.87 3.98
N ILE A 11 6.42 4.08 4.55
CA ILE A 11 5.27 4.67 5.27
C ILE A 11 4.05 4.74 4.34
N SER A 12 4.24 5.21 3.11
CA SER A 12 3.16 5.32 2.12
C SER A 12 2.53 3.95 1.81
N CYS A 13 3.35 2.92 1.61
CA CYS A 13 2.89 1.55 1.38
C CYS A 13 2.16 0.98 2.61
N VAL A 14 2.64 1.24 3.82
CA VAL A 14 1.97 0.79 5.05
C VAL A 14 0.60 1.46 5.19
N LEU A 15 0.51 2.77 4.96
CA LEU A 15 -0.76 3.50 5.01
C LEU A 15 -1.75 2.98 3.97
N LEU A 16 -1.29 2.69 2.74
CA LEU A 16 -2.12 2.05 1.72
C LEU A 16 -2.55 0.65 2.13
N GLY A 17 -1.63 -0.18 2.63
CA GLY A 17 -1.93 -1.53 3.09
C GLY A 17 -2.95 -1.56 4.23
N LEU A 18 -2.83 -0.64 5.20
CA LEU A 18 -3.82 -0.45 6.26
C LEU A 18 -5.16 0.05 5.71
N GLY A 19 -5.15 0.99 4.76
CA GLY A 19 -6.34 1.47 4.06
C GLY A 19 -7.09 0.32 3.37
N TYR A 20 -6.36 -0.56 2.68
CA TYR A 20 -6.90 -1.75 2.01
C TYR A 20 -7.44 -2.81 2.98
N LEU A 21 -6.85 -2.93 4.17
CA LEU A 21 -7.23 -3.98 5.14
C LEU A 21 -8.37 -3.55 6.08
N TYR A 22 -8.36 -2.30 6.57
CA TYR A 22 -9.26 -1.83 7.65
C TYR A 22 -10.42 -0.95 7.19
N ARG A 23 -10.30 -0.24 6.06
CA ARG A 23 -11.33 0.72 5.60
C ARG A 23 -11.88 0.32 4.23
N PRO A 24 -12.70 -0.75 4.14
CA PRO A 24 -13.29 -1.18 2.88
C PRO A 24 -14.16 -0.08 2.23
N ASP A 25 -14.71 0.86 3.01
CA ASP A 25 -15.45 2.03 2.52
C ASP A 25 -14.60 3.06 1.77
N LEU A 26 -13.35 3.27 2.18
CA LEU A 26 -12.44 4.16 1.47
C LEU A 26 -11.95 3.50 0.19
N VAL A 27 -11.65 2.19 0.28
CA VAL A 27 -11.28 1.38 -0.88
C VAL A 27 -12.41 1.37 -1.89
N SER A 28 -13.66 1.16 -1.47
CA SER A 28 -14.80 1.12 -2.41
C SER A 28 -15.04 2.45 -3.12
N ARG A 29 -14.83 3.59 -2.43
CA ARG A 29 -14.86 4.92 -3.05
C ARG A 29 -13.73 5.13 -4.06
N LEU A 30 -12.50 4.79 -3.70
CA LEU A 30 -11.35 4.81 -4.61
C LEU A 30 -11.57 3.88 -5.81
N ASN A 31 -12.09 2.68 -5.57
CA ASN A 31 -12.42 1.72 -6.61
C ASN A 31 -13.50 2.26 -7.55
N ARG A 32 -14.47 3.02 -7.04
CA ARG A 32 -15.49 3.70 -7.86
C ARG A 32 -14.87 4.71 -8.82
N VAL A 33 -13.90 5.49 -8.34
CA VAL A 33 -13.15 6.47 -9.14
C VAL A 33 -12.23 5.77 -10.15
N ILE A 34 -11.53 4.70 -9.74
CA ILE A 34 -10.64 3.92 -10.62
C ILE A 34 -11.45 3.16 -11.69
N ARG A 35 -12.65 2.69 -11.36
CA ARG A 35 -13.58 2.01 -12.27
C ARG A 35 -14.02 2.89 -13.43
N GLU A 36 -14.07 4.21 -13.23
CA GLU A 36 -14.37 5.17 -14.30
C GLU A 36 -13.20 5.38 -15.27
N TYR A 37 -11.96 5.08 -14.87
CA TYR A 37 -10.78 5.41 -15.67
C TYR A 37 -9.97 4.23 -16.17
N PHE A 38 -9.93 3.08 -15.48
CA PHE A 38 -8.87 2.11 -15.75
C PHE A 38 -9.28 0.63 -15.84
N LEU A 39 -10.12 0.08 -14.96
CA LEU A 39 -10.25 -1.38 -14.87
C LEU A 39 -11.68 -1.86 -14.53
N ASN A 40 -12.11 -2.90 -15.25
CA ASN A 40 -13.35 -3.64 -15.05
C ASN A 40 -13.20 -4.57 -13.83
N ASP A 41 -13.56 -4.06 -12.65
CA ASP A 41 -12.92 -4.43 -11.38
C ASP A 41 -13.71 -5.38 -10.45
N ALA A 42 -13.94 -6.62 -10.89
CA ALA A 42 -14.41 -7.67 -9.97
C ALA A 42 -13.26 -8.27 -9.13
N TYR A 43 -12.03 -8.25 -9.65
CA TYR A 43 -10.91 -9.01 -9.09
C TYR A 43 -10.20 -8.31 -7.93
N ILE A 44 -9.95 -6.99 -8.03
CA ILE A 44 -9.30 -6.23 -6.94
C ILE A 44 -10.23 -6.14 -5.71
N ALA A 45 -11.54 -6.06 -5.92
CA ALA A 45 -12.52 -6.06 -4.84
C ALA A 45 -12.60 -7.43 -4.12
N LEU A 46 -12.37 -8.53 -4.83
CA LEU A 46 -12.37 -9.89 -4.26
C LEU A 46 -11.10 -10.14 -3.42
N GLU A 47 -9.94 -9.70 -3.91
CA GLU A 47 -8.64 -9.97 -3.30
C GLU A 47 -8.04 -8.80 -2.49
N ARG A 48 -8.83 -7.77 -2.20
CA ARG A 48 -8.46 -6.58 -1.39
C ARG A 48 -7.63 -6.87 -0.14
N ARG A 49 -7.90 -7.96 0.58
CA ARG A 49 -7.12 -8.38 1.76
C ARG A 49 -5.71 -8.86 1.39
N LYS A 50 -5.55 -9.57 0.28
CA LYS A 50 -4.24 -10.03 -0.22
C LYS A 50 -3.39 -8.85 -0.66
N TRP A 51 -3.99 -7.89 -1.37
CA TRP A 51 -3.33 -6.65 -1.76
C TRP A 51 -2.93 -5.81 -0.54
N GLY A 52 -3.82 -5.66 0.45
CA GLY A 52 -3.50 -4.97 1.71
C GLY A 52 -2.33 -5.63 2.47
N ALA A 53 -2.33 -6.97 2.56
CA ALA A 53 -1.23 -7.72 3.17
C ALA A 53 0.10 -7.59 2.38
N PHE A 54 0.03 -7.61 1.06
CA PHE A 54 1.19 -7.42 0.18
C PHE A 54 1.81 -6.03 0.35
N PHE A 55 0.97 -4.97 0.35
CA PHE A 55 1.43 -3.60 0.58
C PHE A 55 2.01 -3.41 1.97
N LEU A 56 1.44 -4.06 3.00
CA LEU A 56 2.01 -4.06 4.35
C LEU A 56 3.39 -4.72 4.39
N LEU A 57 3.54 -5.91 3.81
CA LEU A 57 4.81 -6.63 3.77
C LEU A 57 5.91 -5.82 3.07
N ILE A 58 5.60 -5.27 1.89
CA ILE A 58 6.54 -4.41 1.16
C ILE A 58 6.84 -3.14 1.95
N GLY A 59 5.82 -2.51 2.54
CA GLY A 59 5.99 -1.31 3.36
C GLY A 59 6.96 -1.54 4.53
N PHE A 60 6.78 -2.63 5.28
CA PHE A 60 7.70 -3.02 6.34
C PHE A 60 9.12 -3.34 5.84
N LEU A 61 9.24 -4.01 4.69
CA LEU A 61 10.54 -4.27 4.06
C LEU A 61 11.29 -2.96 3.74
N PHE A 62 10.59 -2.00 3.14
CA PHE A 62 11.16 -0.69 2.79
C PHE A 62 11.52 0.13 4.04
N LEU A 63 10.69 0.09 5.08
CA LEU A 63 10.99 0.72 6.37
C LEU A 63 12.24 0.12 7.00
N TYR A 64 12.33 -1.21 7.05
CA TYR A 64 13.51 -1.91 7.58
C TYR A 64 14.78 -1.55 6.81
N MET A 65 14.73 -1.60 5.47
CA MET A 65 15.86 -1.22 4.62
C MET A 65 16.22 0.26 4.74
N GLY A 66 15.24 1.13 4.97
CA GLY A 66 15.45 2.57 5.19
C GLY A 66 16.13 2.85 6.52
N MET A 67 15.65 2.22 7.60
CA MET A 67 16.23 2.33 8.95
C MET A 67 17.65 1.75 9.01
N ALA A 68 17.85 0.55 8.45
CA ALA A 68 19.17 -0.09 8.41
C ALA A 68 20.19 0.68 7.56
N ALA A 69 19.74 1.49 6.60
CA ALA A 69 20.59 2.37 5.81
C ALA A 69 20.83 3.74 6.47
N LEU A 70 20.08 4.07 7.53
CA LEU A 70 20.28 5.28 8.33
C LEU A 70 21.23 5.04 9.51
N ASP A 71 21.25 3.80 10.01
CA ASP A 71 22.10 3.35 11.13
C ASP A 71 23.54 3.01 10.71
N ARG A 72 23.84 3.07 9.41
CA ARG A 72 25.19 2.89 8.83
C ARG A 72 25.73 4.22 8.32
#